data_AF-A0A382P8R4-F1
#
_entry.id   AF-A0A382P8R4-F1
#
_cell.length_a   1.000
_cell.length_b   1.000
_cell.length_c   1.000
_cell.angle_alpha   90.00
_cell.angle_beta   90.00
_cell.angle_gamma   90.00
#
_symmetry.space_group_name_H-M   'P 1'
#
loop_
_entity.id
_entity.type
_entity.pdbx_description
1 polymer ?
#
loop_
_entity_poly.entity_id
_entity_poly.type
_entity_poly.pdbx_seq_one_letter_code
_entity_poly.pdbx_strand_id
1 'polypeptide(L)'
;VKKIVCPLALLLAASWAQADLEWAYQALEETLISFDDEPRTLPGSPNSYTQAEIDDPFAPPDWFPEDHSPMPEVVARGLDNQVRACSQCHLTSGMGHPESSQLAGLSVGYMLRQMADFRSGARKDRFWMNPISEALPEEYWQAALEYYAAIEPIDWVEVTETDTVPKNYVGKGRMRFVHPDGGTEPLGNRILEFPEDPELVHLRHPYSGFIAYAPMGSIGRGRDLATTGG
;
A
#
# COMPACT_ATOMS: atom_id res chain seq x y z
N VAL A 1 69.82 6.40 27.33
CA VAL A 1 68.48 6.89 26.94
C VAL A 1 67.53 5.69 26.88
N LYS A 2 66.76 5.45 27.96
CA LYS A 2 65.79 4.34 28.02
C LYS A 2 64.52 4.78 27.30
N LYS A 3 64.13 4.07 26.24
CA LYS A 3 62.90 4.33 25.50
C LYS A 3 61.70 3.82 26.31
N ILE A 4 60.82 4.74 26.68
CA ILE A 4 59.51 4.45 27.27
C ILE A 4 58.57 4.09 26.11
N VAL A 5 58.06 2.86 26.10
CA VAL A 5 57.00 2.44 25.19
C VAL A 5 55.67 2.70 25.90
N CYS A 6 54.88 3.61 25.35
CA CYS A 6 53.52 3.92 25.80
C CYS A 6 52.58 2.86 25.19
N PRO A 7 51.79 2.10 25.96
CA PRO A 7 50.83 1.19 25.36
C PRO A 7 49.62 2.02 24.91
N LEU A 8 49.35 1.97 23.61
CA LEU A 8 48.14 2.50 23.01
C LEU A 8 46.95 1.69 23.57
N ALA A 9 46.13 2.31 24.42
CA ALA A 9 44.88 1.71 24.85
C ALA A 9 43.96 1.61 23.62
N LEU A 10 43.73 0.40 23.12
CA LEU A 10 42.66 0.13 22.18
C LEU A 10 41.33 0.40 22.90
N LEU A 11 40.69 1.51 22.54
CA LEU A 11 39.26 1.70 22.75
C LEU A 11 38.54 0.62 21.96
N LEU A 12 38.07 -0.42 22.66
CA LEU A 12 37.02 -1.30 22.16
C LEU A 12 35.78 -0.43 21.96
N ALA A 13 35.59 0.09 20.74
CA ALA A 13 34.29 0.54 20.30
C ALA A 13 33.39 -0.69 20.35
N ALA A 14 32.51 -0.74 21.35
CA ALA A 14 31.42 -1.70 21.36
C ALA A 14 30.59 -1.40 20.11
N SER A 15 30.80 -2.19 19.06
CA SER A 15 29.84 -2.32 17.98
C SER A 15 28.61 -2.92 18.63
N TRP A 16 27.67 -2.08 19.05
CA TRP A 16 26.28 -2.47 19.02
C TRP A 16 26.02 -2.81 17.56
N ALA A 17 26.21 -4.08 17.22
CA ALA A 17 25.71 -4.62 15.98
C ALA A 17 24.29 -4.10 15.87
N GLN A 18 24.01 -3.32 14.82
CA GLN A 18 22.66 -3.09 14.37
C GLN A 18 22.00 -4.47 14.45
N ALA A 19 21.07 -4.66 15.40
CA ALA A 19 20.24 -5.83 15.38
C ALA A 19 19.73 -5.94 13.95
N ASP A 20 19.85 -7.11 13.34
CA ASP A 20 19.47 -7.34 11.97
C ASP A 20 18.03 -6.82 11.75
N LEU A 21 17.91 -5.63 11.15
CA LEU A 21 16.64 -4.95 10.95
C LEU A 21 15.98 -5.41 9.65
N GLU A 22 16.47 -6.48 9.01
CA GLU A 22 15.86 -7.06 7.81
C GLU A 22 14.39 -7.43 8.03
N TRP A 23 13.99 -7.77 9.26
CA TRP A 23 12.58 -8.02 9.60
C TRP A 23 11.70 -6.76 9.47
N ALA A 24 12.26 -5.57 9.64
CA ALA A 24 11.56 -4.27 9.62
C ALA A 24 11.74 -3.53 8.29
N TYR A 25 12.87 -3.73 7.60
CA TYR A 25 13.23 -3.08 6.35
C TYR A 25 13.67 -4.12 5.32
N GLN A 26 12.70 -4.78 4.72
CA GLN A 26 12.97 -5.78 3.70
C GLN A 26 13.40 -5.13 2.39
N ALA A 27 14.33 -5.79 1.70
CA ALA A 27 14.73 -5.40 0.36
C ALA A 27 13.57 -5.56 -0.63
N LEU A 28 13.51 -4.68 -1.62
CA LEU A 28 12.57 -4.78 -2.73
C LEU A 28 13.15 -5.71 -3.80
N GLU A 29 12.34 -6.65 -4.26
CA GLU A 29 12.64 -7.58 -5.35
C GLU A 29 11.64 -7.36 -6.50
N GLU A 30 11.62 -6.13 -7.02
CA GLU A 30 10.59 -5.67 -7.98
C GLU A 30 10.65 -6.38 -9.33
N THR A 31 11.77 -7.01 -9.68
CA THR A 31 11.98 -7.70 -10.97
C THR A 31 11.88 -9.22 -10.87
N LEU A 32 11.49 -9.75 -9.70
CA LEU A 32 11.39 -11.21 -9.51
C LEU A 32 10.31 -11.83 -10.38
N ILE A 33 9.20 -11.10 -10.59
CA ILE A 33 8.12 -11.47 -11.49
C ILE A 33 7.92 -10.34 -12.50
N SER A 34 7.82 -10.69 -13.78
CA SER A 34 7.49 -9.78 -14.87
C SER A 34 6.25 -10.27 -15.60
N PHE A 35 5.37 -9.35 -15.98
CA PHE A 35 4.18 -9.64 -16.79
C PHE A 35 4.46 -9.30 -18.25
N ASP A 36 3.89 -10.08 -19.17
CA ASP A 36 3.81 -9.68 -20.58
C ASP A 36 2.88 -8.48 -20.75
N ASP A 37 2.94 -7.84 -21.92
CA ASP A 37 2.10 -6.69 -22.25
C ASP A 37 0.88 -7.08 -23.12
N GLU A 38 0.50 -8.36 -23.10
CA GLU A 38 -0.68 -8.81 -23.83
C GLU A 38 -1.95 -8.29 -23.16
N PRO A 39 -2.98 -7.88 -23.94
CA PRO A 39 -4.22 -7.36 -23.37
C PRO A 39 -4.91 -8.35 -22.43
N ARG A 40 -5.32 -7.86 -21.26
CA ARG A 40 -6.03 -8.60 -20.22
C ARG A 40 -7.48 -8.15 -20.16
N THR A 41 -8.38 -9.10 -19.89
CA THR A 41 -9.81 -8.87 -19.65
C THR A 41 -10.18 -9.43 -18.29
N LEU A 42 -11.19 -8.83 -17.66
CA LEU A 42 -11.77 -9.35 -16.42
C LEU A 42 -13.19 -9.83 -16.66
N PRO A 43 -13.62 -10.94 -16.02
CA PRO A 43 -15.02 -11.35 -16.06
C PRO A 43 -15.95 -10.21 -15.63
N GLY A 44 -16.94 -9.89 -16.48
CA GLY A 44 -17.90 -8.81 -16.22
C GLY A 44 -17.44 -7.41 -16.63
N SER A 45 -16.16 -7.22 -16.97
CA SER A 45 -15.65 -5.95 -17.47
C SER A 45 -15.95 -5.78 -18.97
N PRO A 46 -16.38 -4.59 -19.43
CA PRO A 46 -16.47 -4.29 -20.85
C PRO A 46 -15.10 -3.94 -21.48
N ASN A 47 -14.05 -3.80 -20.67
CA ASN A 47 -12.77 -3.23 -21.06
C ASN A 47 -11.66 -4.28 -21.16
N SER A 48 -10.62 -3.93 -21.93
CA SER A 48 -9.40 -4.70 -22.06
C SER A 48 -8.23 -3.73 -21.98
N TYR A 49 -7.21 -4.06 -21.19
CA TYR A 49 -6.03 -3.22 -21.00
C TYR A 49 -4.74 -4.02 -21.12
N THR A 50 -3.69 -3.44 -21.69
CA THR A 50 -2.33 -3.99 -21.58
C THR A 50 -1.73 -3.71 -20.20
N GLN A 51 -0.62 -4.37 -19.86
CA GLN A 51 0.05 -4.10 -18.59
C GLN A 51 0.57 -2.65 -18.52
N ALA A 52 1.03 -2.09 -19.63
CA ALA A 52 1.45 -0.70 -19.73
C ALA A 52 0.30 0.28 -19.45
N GLU A 53 -0.92 0.00 -19.94
CA GLU A 53 -2.12 0.80 -19.64
C GLU A 53 -2.52 0.65 -18.16
N ILE A 54 -2.44 -0.56 -17.61
CA ILE A 54 -2.72 -0.82 -16.19
C ILE A 54 -1.75 -0.06 -15.27
N ASP A 55 -0.49 0.08 -15.69
CA ASP A 55 0.55 0.77 -14.95
C ASP A 55 0.61 2.29 -15.22
N ASP A 56 -0.22 2.82 -16.13
CA ASP A 56 -0.23 4.24 -16.48
C ASP A 56 -0.69 5.09 -15.29
N PRO A 57 0.18 5.92 -14.71
CA PRO A 57 -0.17 6.71 -13.53
C PRO A 57 -1.13 7.87 -13.78
N PHE A 58 -1.45 8.15 -15.05
CA PHE A 58 -2.33 9.24 -15.48
C PHE A 58 -3.55 8.72 -16.23
N ALA A 59 -3.70 7.41 -16.40
CA ALA A 59 -4.89 6.79 -16.97
C ALA A 59 -5.04 5.33 -16.48
N PRO A 60 -5.07 5.08 -15.16
CA PRO A 60 -5.30 3.74 -14.62
C PRO A 60 -6.61 3.13 -15.16
N PRO A 61 -6.70 1.79 -15.14
CA PRO A 61 -7.81 1.08 -15.72
C PRO A 61 -9.09 1.30 -14.90
N ASP A 62 -10.19 1.56 -15.58
CA ASP A 62 -11.53 1.47 -15.02
C ASP A 62 -12.17 0.19 -15.53
N TRP A 63 -12.00 -0.90 -14.79
CA TRP A 63 -12.51 -2.20 -15.20
C TRP A 63 -14.04 -2.27 -15.18
N PHE A 64 -14.71 -1.51 -14.31
CA PHE A 64 -16.15 -1.61 -14.10
C PHE A 64 -16.77 -0.21 -13.97
N PRO A 65 -16.84 0.55 -15.08
CA PRO A 65 -17.32 1.94 -15.06
C PRO A 65 -18.80 2.08 -14.66
N GLU A 66 -19.55 0.99 -14.70
CA GLU A 66 -20.97 0.95 -14.30
C GLU A 66 -21.16 0.72 -12.78
N ASP A 67 -20.11 0.31 -12.06
CA ASP A 67 -20.20 -0.05 -10.62
C ASP A 67 -20.03 1.16 -9.69
N HIS A 68 -19.68 2.33 -10.21
CA HIS A 68 -19.53 3.55 -9.44
C HIS A 68 -20.14 4.76 -10.15
N SER A 69 -20.35 5.85 -9.40
CA SER A 69 -20.73 7.13 -9.99
C SER A 69 -19.67 7.61 -11.00
N PRO A 70 -20.02 8.50 -11.95
CA PRO A 70 -19.03 9.03 -12.89
C PRO A 70 -17.79 9.57 -12.17
N MET A 71 -16.64 9.01 -12.54
CA MET A 71 -15.38 9.31 -11.89
C MET A 71 -14.92 10.73 -12.26
N PRO A 72 -14.57 11.60 -11.29
CA PRO A 72 -14.02 12.92 -11.60
C PRO A 72 -12.71 12.82 -12.39
N GLU A 73 -12.42 13.80 -13.24
CA GLU A 73 -11.20 13.81 -14.07
C GLU A 73 -9.92 13.65 -13.25
N VAL A 74 -9.84 14.29 -12.08
CA VAL A 74 -8.69 14.17 -11.17
C VAL A 74 -8.52 12.75 -10.60
N VAL A 75 -9.63 12.02 -10.43
CA VAL A 75 -9.60 10.64 -9.95
C VAL A 75 -9.21 9.70 -11.09
N ALA A 76 -9.73 9.92 -12.30
CA ALA A 76 -9.48 9.07 -13.47
C ALA A 76 -8.11 9.33 -14.11
N ARG A 77 -7.66 10.58 -14.16
CA ARG A 77 -6.50 11.00 -14.95
C ARG A 77 -5.54 11.96 -14.25
N GLY A 78 -5.91 12.46 -13.08
CA GLY A 78 -5.10 13.43 -12.35
C GLY A 78 -5.21 14.83 -12.96
N LEU A 79 -4.11 15.58 -12.99
CA LEU A 79 -4.07 16.95 -13.51
C LEU A 79 -2.88 17.14 -14.44
N ASP A 80 -3.16 17.34 -15.74
CA ASP A 80 -2.20 17.71 -16.80
C ASP A 80 -0.90 16.88 -16.83
N ASN A 81 -0.97 15.59 -16.52
CA ASN A 81 0.20 14.70 -16.36
C ASN A 81 1.25 15.18 -15.33
N GLN A 82 0.88 16.13 -14.46
CA GLN A 82 1.71 16.63 -13.36
C GLN A 82 1.31 15.99 -12.03
N VAL A 83 0.01 15.76 -11.86
CA VAL A 83 -0.56 15.04 -10.71
C VAL A 83 -1.08 13.71 -11.22
N ARG A 84 -0.70 12.62 -10.55
CA ARG A 84 -1.18 11.27 -10.86
C ARG A 84 -2.68 11.14 -10.59
N ALA A 85 -3.34 10.25 -11.30
CA ALA A 85 -4.73 9.88 -11.03
C ALA A 85 -4.87 9.36 -9.59
N CYS A 86 -5.89 9.80 -8.85
CA CYS A 86 -6.10 9.32 -7.48
C CYS A 86 -6.34 7.80 -7.44
N SER A 87 -7.05 7.27 -8.45
CA SER A 87 -7.35 5.85 -8.59
C SER A 87 -6.10 4.99 -8.85
N GLN A 88 -4.97 5.59 -9.23
CA GLN A 88 -3.69 4.87 -9.37
C GLN A 88 -3.25 4.20 -8.06
N CYS A 89 -3.54 4.82 -6.92
CA CYS A 89 -3.14 4.31 -5.60
C CYS A 89 -4.36 3.86 -4.79
N HIS A 90 -5.44 4.62 -4.86
CA HIS A 90 -6.65 4.37 -4.08
C HIS A 90 -7.66 3.44 -4.78
N LEU A 91 -7.39 3.02 -6.02
CA LEU A 91 -8.30 2.28 -6.89
C LEU A 91 -9.61 3.03 -7.18
N THR A 92 -10.38 2.55 -8.15
CA THR A 92 -11.71 3.12 -8.43
C THR A 92 -12.68 2.88 -7.29
N SER A 93 -12.50 1.79 -6.51
CA SER A 93 -13.27 1.45 -5.32
C SER A 93 -12.88 2.26 -4.08
N GLY A 94 -11.80 3.03 -4.09
CA GLY A 94 -11.32 3.72 -2.90
C GLY A 94 -10.73 2.81 -1.83
N MET A 95 -10.64 1.50 -2.03
CA MET A 95 -10.04 0.60 -1.05
C MET A 95 -8.50 0.67 -1.07
N GLY A 96 -7.91 0.93 -2.23
CA GLY A 96 -6.45 0.93 -2.40
C GLY A 96 -5.81 -0.44 -2.13
N HIS A 97 -4.52 -0.50 -2.38
CA HIS A 97 -3.68 -1.60 -1.91
C HIS A 97 -3.01 -1.24 -0.56
N PRO A 98 -2.34 -2.17 0.15
CA PRO A 98 -1.74 -1.94 1.47
C PRO A 98 -0.76 -0.75 1.55
N GLU A 99 -0.14 -0.34 0.45
CA GLU A 99 0.71 0.84 0.39
C GLU A 99 -0.08 2.17 0.40
N SER A 100 -1.40 2.12 0.27
CA SER A 100 -2.32 3.24 0.17
C SER A 100 -3.40 3.19 1.24
N SER A 101 -3.93 4.34 1.64
CA SER A 101 -5.04 4.39 2.61
C SER A 101 -6.39 4.10 1.94
N GLN A 102 -7.27 3.39 2.65
CA GLN A 102 -8.67 3.25 2.27
C GLN A 102 -9.40 4.60 2.41
N LEU A 103 -10.10 5.01 1.35
CA LEU A 103 -10.89 6.25 1.27
C LEU A 103 -12.40 5.99 1.20
N ALA A 104 -12.82 4.79 0.79
CA ALA A 104 -14.22 4.44 0.63
C ALA A 104 -15.02 4.73 1.92
N GLY A 105 -16.12 5.49 1.78
CA GLY A 105 -17.04 5.81 2.87
C GLY A 105 -16.50 6.75 3.94
N LEU A 106 -15.26 7.25 3.82
CA LEU A 106 -14.75 8.27 4.74
C LEU A 106 -15.50 9.58 4.54
N SER A 107 -15.72 10.33 5.63
CA SER A 107 -16.37 11.64 5.49
C SER A 107 -15.50 12.62 4.69
N VAL A 108 -16.15 13.42 3.84
CA VAL A 108 -15.48 14.50 3.07
C VAL A 108 -14.69 15.42 4.00
N GLY A 109 -15.26 15.79 5.15
CA GLY A 109 -14.58 16.65 6.13
C GLY A 109 -13.29 16.04 6.71
N TYR A 110 -13.29 14.73 6.99
CA TYR A 110 -12.07 14.04 7.41
C TYR A 110 -11.00 14.08 6.33
N MET A 111 -11.37 13.73 5.09
CA MET A 111 -10.40 13.69 3.99
C MET A 111 -9.88 15.07 3.60
N LEU A 112 -10.73 16.11 3.62
CA LEU A 112 -10.32 17.50 3.42
C LEU A 112 -9.28 17.90 4.47
N ARG A 113 -9.49 17.50 5.73
CA ARG A 113 -8.51 17.75 6.78
C ARG A 113 -7.20 17.02 6.50
N GLN A 114 -7.23 15.77 6.04
CA GLN A 114 -6.00 15.04 5.69
C GLN A 114 -5.24 15.73 4.56
N MET A 115 -5.93 16.18 3.50
CA MET A 115 -5.31 16.92 2.39
C MET A 115 -4.67 18.24 2.86
N ALA A 116 -5.34 18.99 3.74
CA ALA A 116 -4.77 20.20 4.34
C ALA A 116 -3.56 19.91 5.25
N ASP A 117 -3.61 18.82 6.02
CA ASP A 117 -2.51 18.38 6.88
C ASP A 117 -1.31 17.91 6.04
N PHE A 118 -1.54 17.25 4.89
CA PHE A 118 -0.48 16.96 3.93
C PHE A 118 0.09 18.25 3.31
N ARG A 119 -0.74 19.18 2.83
CA ARG A 119 -0.26 20.42 2.20
C ARG A 119 0.55 21.29 3.16
N SER A 120 0.15 21.36 4.43
CA SER A 120 0.90 22.09 5.46
C SER A 120 2.11 21.34 6.00
N GLY A 121 2.22 20.04 5.67
CA GLY A 121 3.23 19.14 6.23
C GLY A 121 2.98 18.77 7.70
N ALA A 122 1.80 19.04 8.27
CA ALA A 122 1.40 18.49 9.57
C ALA A 122 1.32 16.95 9.53
N ARG A 123 0.87 16.39 8.40
CA ARG A 123 0.97 14.97 8.06
C ARG A 123 2.10 14.76 7.05
N LYS A 124 2.93 13.74 7.29
CA LYS A 124 4.12 13.45 6.47
C LYS A 124 3.87 12.27 5.54
N ASP A 125 3.97 12.53 4.25
CA ASP A 125 4.16 11.57 3.17
C ASP A 125 4.94 12.29 2.05
N ARG A 126 6.26 12.28 2.21
CA ARG A 126 7.18 13.12 1.42
C ARG A 126 7.23 12.73 -0.06
N PHE A 127 6.77 11.54 -0.40
CA PHE A 127 6.91 11.00 -1.75
C PHE A 127 5.65 11.17 -2.57
N TRP A 128 4.47 11.11 -1.97
CA TRP A 128 3.21 11.13 -2.71
C TRP A 128 2.27 12.24 -2.27
N MET A 129 1.65 12.11 -1.10
CA MET A 129 0.54 12.99 -0.74
C MET A 129 0.98 14.42 -0.40
N ASN A 130 2.17 14.64 0.16
CA ASN A 130 2.69 16.02 0.32
C ASN A 130 2.78 16.74 -1.05
N PRO A 131 3.57 16.26 -2.05
CA PRO A 131 3.67 16.95 -3.34
C PRO A 131 2.35 16.99 -4.13
N ILE A 132 1.52 15.94 -4.07
CA ILE A 132 0.19 15.95 -4.70
C ILE A 132 -0.70 17.05 -4.11
N SER A 133 -0.73 17.17 -2.79
CA SER A 133 -1.54 18.21 -2.12
C SER A 133 -1.02 19.63 -2.39
N GLU A 134 0.28 19.81 -2.60
CA GLU A 134 0.86 21.10 -2.97
C GLU A 134 0.53 21.50 -4.42
N ALA A 135 0.60 20.54 -5.36
CA ALA A 135 0.40 20.78 -6.79
C ALA A 135 -1.07 20.87 -7.21
N LEU A 136 -1.96 20.15 -6.54
CA LEU A 136 -3.38 20.06 -6.91
C LEU A 136 -4.17 21.21 -6.27
N PRO A 137 -4.87 22.06 -7.05
CA PRO A 137 -5.72 23.11 -6.50
C PRO A 137 -6.88 22.53 -5.66
N GLU A 138 -7.36 23.30 -4.67
CA GLU A 138 -8.32 22.82 -3.66
C GLU A 138 -9.68 22.44 -4.25
N GLU A 139 -10.11 23.12 -5.32
CA GLU A 139 -11.35 22.79 -6.03
C GLU A 139 -11.35 21.37 -6.62
N TYR A 140 -10.18 20.83 -6.98
CA TYR A 140 -10.06 19.44 -7.45
C TYR A 140 -10.08 18.45 -6.30
N TRP A 141 -9.72 18.86 -5.08
CA TRP A 141 -9.83 17.98 -3.92
C TRP A 141 -11.29 17.62 -3.71
N GLN A 142 -12.17 18.62 -3.66
CA GLN A 142 -13.56 18.42 -3.29
C GLN A 142 -14.25 17.36 -4.17
N ALA A 143 -14.08 17.44 -5.49
CA ALA A 143 -14.65 16.46 -6.40
C ALA A 143 -14.16 15.02 -6.14
N ALA A 144 -12.85 14.83 -5.93
CA ALA A 144 -12.29 13.52 -5.61
C ALA A 144 -12.80 12.97 -4.27
N LEU A 145 -12.88 13.85 -3.26
CA LEU A 145 -13.28 13.46 -1.92
C LEU A 145 -14.78 13.14 -1.84
N GLU A 146 -15.63 13.88 -2.55
CA GLU A 146 -17.06 13.58 -2.67
C GLU A 146 -17.29 12.24 -3.39
N TYR A 147 -16.49 11.94 -4.42
CA TYR A 147 -16.53 10.64 -5.11
C TYR A 147 -16.24 9.49 -4.13
N TYR A 148 -15.09 9.51 -3.43
CA TYR A 148 -14.72 8.41 -2.52
C TYR A 148 -15.63 8.30 -1.29
N ALA A 149 -16.14 9.43 -0.79
CA ALA A 149 -17.08 9.44 0.33
C ALA A 149 -18.42 8.77 0.00
N ALA A 150 -18.80 8.74 -1.29
CA ALA A 150 -20.03 8.12 -1.75
C ALA A 150 -19.87 6.60 -1.99
N ILE A 151 -18.65 6.07 -1.99
CA ILE A 151 -18.42 4.63 -2.17
C ILE A 151 -18.74 3.89 -0.88
N GLU A 152 -19.52 2.81 -1.00
CA GLU A 152 -19.78 1.91 0.12
C GLU A 152 -18.53 1.07 0.41
N PRO A 153 -17.99 1.10 1.66
CA PRO A 153 -16.85 0.29 2.01
C PRO A 153 -17.24 -1.20 2.02
N ILE A 154 -16.33 -2.03 1.55
CA ILE A 154 -16.48 -3.50 1.54
C ILE A 154 -15.48 -4.15 2.49
N ASP A 155 -15.74 -5.41 2.86
CA ASP A 155 -14.75 -6.22 3.57
C ASP A 155 -13.56 -6.47 2.63
N TRP A 156 -12.42 -5.86 2.96
CA TRP A 156 -11.22 -5.86 2.10
C TRP A 156 -10.08 -6.70 2.62
N VAL A 157 -10.04 -6.90 3.93
CA VAL A 157 -8.94 -7.61 4.59
C VAL A 157 -9.50 -8.74 5.44
N GLU A 158 -9.20 -9.98 5.06
CA GLU A 158 -9.46 -11.16 5.89
C GLU A 158 -8.31 -11.34 6.87
N VAL A 159 -8.60 -11.36 8.18
CA VAL A 159 -7.59 -11.61 9.21
C VAL A 159 -7.54 -13.10 9.54
N THR A 160 -6.40 -13.74 9.28
CA THR A 160 -6.15 -15.15 9.60
C THR A 160 -5.09 -15.28 10.69
N GLU A 161 -5.43 -15.96 11.79
CA GLU A 161 -4.46 -16.29 12.83
C GLU A 161 -3.63 -17.52 12.45
N THR A 162 -2.30 -17.41 12.50
CA THR A 162 -1.39 -18.50 12.16
C THR A 162 -0.04 -18.36 12.87
N ASP A 163 0.68 -19.48 13.03
CA ASP A 163 2.06 -19.51 13.51
C ASP A 163 3.08 -19.39 12.36
N THR A 164 2.67 -19.69 11.13
CA THR A 164 3.54 -19.72 9.93
C THR A 164 2.88 -19.06 8.75
N VAL A 165 3.68 -18.47 7.87
CA VAL A 165 3.26 -17.84 6.61
C VAL A 165 4.04 -18.40 5.43
N PRO A 166 3.56 -18.24 4.19
CA PRO A 166 4.37 -18.51 3.02
C PRO A 166 5.67 -17.70 3.04
N LYS A 167 6.76 -18.28 2.54
CA LYS A 167 7.94 -17.48 2.19
C LYS A 167 7.52 -16.41 1.19
N ASN A 168 8.11 -15.23 1.32
CA ASN A 168 7.56 -14.03 0.72
C ASN A 168 8.65 -13.01 0.39
N TYR A 169 8.32 -12.08 -0.49
CA TYR A 169 9.17 -10.96 -0.90
C TYR A 169 8.32 -9.69 -1.06
N VAL A 170 8.96 -8.54 -1.10
CA VAL A 170 8.29 -7.26 -1.42
C VAL A 170 8.54 -6.95 -2.89
N GLY A 171 7.48 -7.02 -3.70
CA GLY A 171 7.54 -6.86 -5.15
C GLY A 171 7.23 -5.44 -5.62
N LYS A 172 6.95 -5.33 -6.93
CA LYS A 172 6.50 -4.09 -7.57
C LYS A 172 5.27 -3.53 -6.84
N GLY A 173 5.23 -2.21 -6.65
CA GLY A 173 4.16 -1.55 -5.90
C GLY A 173 4.35 -1.59 -4.38
N ARG A 174 5.49 -2.11 -3.88
CA ARG A 174 5.77 -2.26 -2.43
C ARG A 174 4.80 -3.18 -1.70
N MET A 175 4.10 -4.04 -2.43
CA MET A 175 3.24 -5.09 -1.89
C MET A 175 4.03 -6.37 -1.63
N ARG A 176 3.51 -7.17 -0.70
CA ARG A 176 4.11 -8.45 -0.34
C ARG A 176 3.44 -9.59 -1.10
N PHE A 177 4.25 -10.45 -1.70
CA PHE A 177 3.80 -11.58 -2.49
C PHE A 177 4.41 -12.89 -2.00
N VAL A 178 3.78 -14.01 -2.33
CA VAL A 178 4.32 -15.34 -2.09
C VAL A 178 5.54 -15.55 -3.00
N HIS A 179 6.65 -16.02 -2.42
CA HIS A 179 7.87 -16.27 -3.14
C HIS A 179 7.70 -17.47 -4.11
N PRO A 180 8.16 -17.40 -5.37
CA PRO A 180 7.96 -18.46 -6.37
C PRO A 180 8.60 -19.80 -5.99
N ASP A 181 9.72 -19.80 -5.25
CA ASP A 181 10.33 -21.02 -4.71
C ASP A 181 9.45 -21.75 -3.67
N GLY A 182 8.39 -21.11 -3.20
CA GLY A 182 7.45 -21.67 -2.24
C GLY A 182 8.06 -21.92 -0.85
N GLY A 183 7.34 -22.72 -0.06
CA GLY A 183 7.68 -23.03 1.33
C GLY A 183 7.10 -22.03 2.34
N THR A 184 7.39 -22.26 3.62
CA THR A 184 6.85 -21.48 4.73
C THR A 184 7.95 -20.96 5.65
N GLU A 185 7.66 -19.90 6.38
CA GLU A 185 8.50 -19.34 7.44
C GLU A 185 7.66 -19.04 8.70
N PRO A 186 8.27 -19.04 9.91
CA PRO A 186 7.56 -18.66 11.13
C PRO A 186 7.09 -17.21 11.07
N LEU A 187 5.82 -16.93 11.38
CA LEU A 187 5.31 -15.56 11.40
C LEU A 187 5.94 -14.74 12.54
N GLY A 188 6.11 -15.34 13.71
CA GLY A 188 6.62 -14.67 14.90
C GLY A 188 5.64 -13.61 15.40
N ASN A 189 6.13 -12.41 15.68
CA ASN A 189 5.31 -11.28 16.16
C ASN A 189 4.87 -10.32 15.05
N ARG A 190 5.01 -10.73 13.78
CA ARG A 190 4.70 -9.89 12.61
C ARG A 190 3.23 -10.00 12.25
N ILE A 191 2.68 -8.97 11.62
CA ILE A 191 1.45 -9.04 10.84
C ILE A 191 1.85 -8.82 9.39
N LEU A 192 1.52 -9.76 8.51
CA LEU A 192 1.90 -9.71 7.10
C LEU A 192 0.65 -9.81 6.23
N GLU A 193 0.50 -8.85 5.34
CA GLU A 193 -0.60 -8.79 4.37
C GLU A 193 -0.17 -9.35 3.02
N PHE A 194 -1.04 -10.10 2.37
CA PHE A 194 -0.84 -10.70 1.06
C PHE A 194 -2.09 -10.52 0.21
N PRO A 195 -1.97 -10.35 -1.11
CA PRO A 195 -3.12 -10.47 -2.02
C PRO A 195 -3.86 -11.79 -1.81
N GLU A 196 -5.19 -11.76 -1.80
CA GLU A 196 -6.00 -12.98 -1.96
C GLU A 196 -5.74 -13.62 -3.32
N ASP A 197 -5.69 -12.79 -4.36
CA ASP A 197 -5.32 -13.15 -5.72
C ASP A 197 -4.21 -12.20 -6.23
N PRO A 198 -2.95 -12.67 -6.33
CA PRO A 198 -1.85 -11.84 -6.82
C PRO A 198 -2.08 -11.32 -8.24
N GLU A 199 -2.69 -12.09 -9.14
CA GLU A 199 -2.92 -11.66 -10.52
C GLU A 199 -3.93 -10.52 -10.55
N LEU A 200 -5.03 -10.62 -9.83
CA LEU A 200 -6.05 -9.57 -9.79
C LEU A 200 -5.53 -8.27 -9.15
N VAL A 201 -4.70 -8.36 -8.11
CA VAL A 201 -4.04 -7.17 -7.52
C VAL A 201 -3.09 -6.51 -8.52
N HIS A 202 -2.33 -7.27 -9.31
CA HIS A 202 -1.49 -6.71 -10.37
C HIS A 202 -2.31 -6.03 -11.47
N LEU A 203 -3.51 -6.53 -11.75
CA LEU A 203 -4.45 -5.90 -12.67
C LEU A 203 -5.18 -4.70 -12.05
N ARG A 204 -4.94 -4.35 -10.77
CA ARG A 204 -5.65 -3.28 -10.06
C ARG A 204 -7.17 -3.53 -9.97
N HIS A 205 -7.55 -4.79 -9.78
CA HIS A 205 -8.94 -5.17 -9.65
C HIS A 205 -9.57 -4.46 -8.42
N PRO A 206 -10.67 -3.70 -8.59
CA PRO A 206 -11.23 -2.88 -7.50
C PRO A 206 -11.86 -3.69 -6.35
N TYR A 207 -12.05 -4.99 -6.55
CA TYR A 207 -12.66 -5.94 -5.60
C TYR A 207 -11.75 -7.11 -5.20
N SER A 208 -10.43 -7.01 -5.42
CA SER A 208 -9.47 -8.04 -4.98
C SER A 208 -8.87 -7.67 -3.63
N GLY A 209 -9.29 -8.37 -2.57
CA GLY A 209 -8.87 -8.11 -1.20
C GLY A 209 -7.50 -8.67 -0.83
N PHE A 210 -7.22 -8.64 0.48
CA PHE A 210 -5.97 -9.05 1.08
C PHE A 210 -6.22 -9.96 2.30
N ILE A 211 -5.27 -10.85 2.57
CA ILE A 211 -5.23 -11.65 3.79
C ILE A 211 -4.16 -11.08 4.71
N ALA A 212 -4.55 -10.67 5.90
CA ALA A 212 -3.65 -10.29 6.99
C ALA A 212 -3.38 -11.51 7.88
N TYR A 213 -2.20 -12.10 7.76
CA TYR A 213 -1.75 -13.14 8.69
C TYR A 213 -1.28 -12.50 9.99
N ALA A 214 -1.92 -12.87 11.10
CA ALA A 214 -1.64 -12.36 12.43
C ALA A 214 -1.22 -13.49 13.38
N PRO A 215 -0.45 -13.21 14.45
CA PRO A 215 -0.09 -14.23 15.43
C PRO A 215 -1.33 -14.77 16.16
N MET A 216 -1.29 -16.02 16.60
CA MET A 216 -2.39 -16.65 17.35
C MET A 216 -2.90 -15.78 18.52
N GLY A 217 -4.23 -15.72 18.66
CA GLY A 217 -4.93 -14.92 19.67
C GLY A 217 -4.94 -13.40 19.44
N SER A 218 -4.44 -12.91 18.29
CA SER A 218 -4.50 -11.48 17.94
C SER A 218 -5.92 -10.94 17.82
N ILE A 219 -6.86 -11.71 17.26
CA ILE A 219 -8.27 -11.34 17.13
C ILE A 219 -8.89 -11.17 18.52
N GLY A 220 -8.60 -12.11 19.43
CA GLY A 220 -9.05 -12.02 20.83
C GLY A 220 -8.53 -10.76 21.52
N ARG A 221 -7.20 -10.53 21.45
CA ARG A 221 -6.56 -9.32 22.03
C ARG A 221 -7.09 -8.02 21.41
N GLY A 222 -7.30 -8.01 20.10
CA GLY A 222 -7.84 -6.85 19.37
C GLY A 222 -9.27 -6.53 19.79
N ARG A 223 -10.12 -7.56 19.96
CA ARG A 223 -11.48 -7.40 20.50
C ARG A 223 -11.46 -6.83 21.91
N ASP A 224 -10.61 -7.37 22.78
CA ASP A 224 -10.48 -6.88 24.16
C ASP A 224 -10.06 -5.41 24.15
N LEU A 225 -9.00 -5.04 23.41
CA LEU A 225 -8.54 -3.66 23.27
C LEU A 225 -9.64 -2.72 22.78
N ALA A 226 -10.39 -3.12 21.74
CA ALA A 226 -11.44 -2.29 21.15
C ALA A 226 -12.64 -2.09 22.10
N THR A 227 -12.93 -3.06 22.97
CA THR A 227 -14.10 -3.02 23.85
C THR A 227 -13.79 -2.46 25.24
N THR A 228 -12.54 -2.54 25.70
CA THR A 228 -12.13 -2.09 27.04
C THR A 228 -11.28 -0.83 27.04
N GLY A 229 -10.66 -0.47 25.91
CA GLY A 229 -9.76 0.68 25.79
C GLY A 229 -8.29 0.38 26.13
N GLY A 230 -7.96 -0.87 26.49
CA GLY A 230 -6.60 -1.30 26.85
C GLY A 230 -6.26 -1.19 28.33
#